data_AF-A0A1G1LI04-F1
#
_entry.id   AF-A0A1G1LI04-F1
#
_cell.length_a   1.000
_cell.length_b   1.000
_cell.length_c   1.000
_cell.angle_alpha   90.00
_cell.angle_beta   90.00
_cell.angle_gamma   90.00
#
_symmetry.space_group_name_H-M   'P 1'
#
loop_
_entity.id
_entity.type
_entity.pdbx_description
1 polymer ?
#
loop_
_entity_poly.entity_id
_entity_poly.type
_entity_poly.pdbx_seq_one_letter_code
_entity_poly.pdbx_strand_id
1 'polypeptide(L)'
;MERNFQFEILTPDKTFYEGTISSLVAPGVEGFFGVLAHHAPLIGRSSGGKVKIREASRLVPHHFRNDVSDKAVQTTDIKSGGGLERFFQVGPGVVEVFKNRVVFLTKNAAEIEGNKAQPE
;
A
#
# COMPACT_ATOMS: atom_id res chain seq x y z
N MET A 1 1.72 -17.84 -10.78
CA MET A 1 1.74 -16.42 -11.19
C MET A 1 2.07 -15.58 -9.98
N GLU A 2 3.03 -14.67 -10.11
CA GLU A 2 3.34 -13.70 -9.07
C GLU A 2 2.11 -12.81 -8.85
N ARG A 3 1.73 -12.60 -7.59
CA ARG A 3 0.54 -11.82 -7.21
C ARG A 3 0.91 -10.45 -6.62
N ASN A 4 2.18 -10.08 -6.73
CA ASN A 4 2.75 -8.91 -6.08
C ASN A 4 3.48 -8.01 -7.09
N PHE A 5 3.64 -6.75 -6.74
CA PHE A 5 4.33 -5.73 -7.51
C PHE A 5 5.02 -4.73 -6.57
N GLN A 6 6.01 -4.00 -7.09
CA GLN A 6 6.68 -2.95 -6.31
C GLN A 6 5.86 -1.67 -6.31
N PHE A 7 5.74 -1.02 -5.15
CA PHE A 7 5.06 0.26 -5.01
C PHE A 7 5.91 1.27 -4.25
N GLU A 8 5.98 2.48 -4.80
CA GLU A 8 6.71 3.60 -4.22
C GLU A 8 5.84 4.86 -4.16
N ILE A 9 5.97 5.58 -3.05
CA ILE A 9 5.47 6.95 -2.91
C ILE A 9 6.69 7.86 -2.80
N LEU A 10 6.85 8.75 -3.78
CA LEU A 10 7.96 9.67 -3.89
C LEU A 10 7.46 11.10 -3.67
N THR A 11 8.09 11.82 -2.74
CA THR A 11 7.91 13.26 -2.55
C THR A 11 9.15 14.01 -3.06
N PRO A 12 9.11 15.36 -3.21
CA PRO A 12 10.28 16.12 -3.66
C PRO A 12 11.52 15.92 -2.78
N ASP A 13 11.31 15.69 -1.48
CA ASP A 13 12.41 15.60 -0.52
C ASP A 13 12.98 14.18 -0.38
N LYS A 14 12.13 13.14 -0.51
CA LYS A 14 12.53 11.75 -0.26
C LYS A 14 11.56 10.72 -0.83
N THR A 15 12.03 9.47 -0.91
CA THR A 15 11.14 8.30 -0.96
C THR A 15 10.41 8.19 0.37
N PHE A 16 9.08 8.37 0.35
CA PHE A 16 8.24 8.30 1.54
C PHE A 16 7.87 6.86 1.91
N TYR A 17 7.57 6.04 0.90
CA TYR A 17 7.26 4.63 1.07
C TYR A 17 7.86 3.84 -0.09
N GLU A 18 8.34 2.64 0.20
CA GLU A 18 8.77 1.64 -0.77
C GLU A 18 8.44 0.26 -0.22
N GLY A 19 7.82 -0.61 -1.03
CA GLY A 19 7.53 -1.96 -0.61
C GLY A 19 6.81 -2.82 -1.64
N THR A 20 6.86 -4.13 -1.40
CA THR A 20 6.17 -5.13 -2.22
C THR A 20 4.72 -5.27 -1.75
N ILE A 21 3.78 -4.98 -2.65
CA ILE A 21 2.34 -5.01 -2.36
C ILE A 21 1.60 -5.95 -3.31
N SER A 22 0.40 -6.38 -2.91
CA SER A 22 -0.49 -7.23 -3.70
C SER A 22 -1.64 -6.45 -4.36
N SER A 23 -1.99 -5.29 -3.81
CA SER A 23 -3.02 -4.41 -4.39
C SER A 23 -2.85 -2.97 -3.96
N LEU A 24 -3.17 -2.05 -4.87
CA LEU A 24 -3.24 -0.61 -4.66
C LEU A 24 -4.63 -0.09 -5.04
N VAL A 25 -5.19 0.83 -4.26
CA VAL A 25 -6.33 1.67 -4.64
C VAL A 25 -5.94 3.12 -4.40
N ALA A 26 -6.09 3.96 -5.42
CA ALA A 26 -5.66 5.36 -5.39
C ALA A 26 -6.70 6.28 -6.06
N PRO A 27 -6.75 7.57 -5.68
CA PRO A 27 -7.60 8.55 -6.33
C PRO A 27 -7.00 8.96 -7.69
N GLY A 28 -7.81 8.95 -8.73
CA GLY A 28 -7.59 9.61 -10.02
C GLY A 28 -8.41 10.91 -10.10
N VAL A 29 -8.35 11.60 -11.25
CA VAL A 29 -9.09 12.85 -11.46
C VAL A 29 -10.61 12.64 -11.47
N GLU A 30 -11.09 11.50 -11.98
CA GLU A 30 -12.52 11.22 -12.19
C GLU A 30 -13.09 10.18 -11.22
N GLY A 31 -12.35 9.82 -10.16
CA GLY A 31 -12.77 8.79 -9.20
C GLY A 31 -11.59 7.96 -8.70
N PHE A 32 -11.85 6.76 -8.18
CA PHE A 32 -10.80 5.86 -7.71
C PHE A 32 -10.47 4.77 -8.73
N PHE A 33 -9.22 4.32 -8.75
CA PHE A 33 -8.78 3.19 -9.56
C PHE A 33 -7.99 2.19 -8.72
N GLY A 34 -7.98 0.93 -9.17
CA GLY A 34 -7.25 -0.16 -8.54
C GLY A 34 -6.14 -0.69 -9.44
N VAL A 35 -5.01 -1.07 -8.86
CA VAL A 35 -3.90 -1.74 -9.56
C VAL A 35 -3.58 -3.06 -8.87
N LEU A 36 -3.45 -4.11 -9.68
CA LEU A 36 -3.01 -5.45 -9.31
C LEU A 36 -1.72 -5.80 -10.05
N ALA A 37 -1.11 -6.94 -9.71
CA ALA A 37 0.08 -7.42 -10.39
C ALA A 37 -0.14 -7.56 -11.91
N HIS A 38 0.90 -7.24 -12.68
CA HIS A 38 0.91 -7.32 -14.15
C HIS A 38 -0.15 -6.46 -14.86
N HIS A 39 -0.56 -5.35 -14.24
CA HIS A 39 -1.40 -4.37 -14.92
C HIS A 39 -0.69 -3.78 -16.16
N ALA A 40 -1.46 -3.42 -17.18
CA ALA A 40 -0.94 -2.76 -18.37
C ALA A 40 -0.27 -1.41 -18.03
N PRO A 41 0.72 -0.96 -18.83
CA PRO A 41 1.33 0.35 -18.65
C PRO A 41 0.33 1.50 -18.61
N LEU A 42 0.48 2.42 -17.66
CA LEU A 42 -0.42 3.55 -17.46
C LEU A 42 0.31 4.75 -16.86
N ILE A 43 -0.03 5.96 -17.30
CA ILE A 43 0.31 7.20 -16.60
C ILE A 43 -1.00 7.94 -16.34
N GLY A 44 -1.24 8.33 -15.10
CA GLY A 44 -2.47 9.00 -14.67
C GLY A 44 -2.19 10.15 -13.73
N ARG A 45 -3.03 11.19 -13.81
CA ARG A 45 -3.02 12.28 -12.83
C ARG A 45 -3.88 11.88 -11.62
N SER A 46 -3.42 12.24 -10.43
CA SER A 46 -4.16 12.07 -9.18
C SER A 46 -4.54 13.42 -8.59
N SER A 47 -5.78 13.56 -8.14
CA SER A 47 -6.25 14.71 -7.35
C SER A 47 -5.72 14.72 -5.92
N GLY A 48 -5.03 13.66 -5.48
CA GLY A 48 -4.67 13.46 -4.08
C GLY A 48 -5.84 12.90 -3.27
N GLY A 49 -5.56 12.42 -2.07
CA GLY A 49 -6.55 11.77 -1.22
C GLY A 49 -6.02 10.53 -0.50
N LYS A 50 -6.95 9.67 -0.09
CA LYS A 50 -6.64 8.42 0.60
C LYS A 50 -6.20 7.34 -0.40
N VAL A 51 -4.99 6.85 -0.24
CA VAL A 51 -4.43 5.69 -0.92
C VAL A 51 -4.50 4.49 0.02
N LYS A 52 -4.97 3.35 -0.48
CA LYS A 52 -5.03 2.08 0.25
C LYS A 52 -4.11 1.07 -0.43
N ILE A 53 -3.24 0.43 0.35
CA ILE A 53 -2.45 -0.71 -0.12
C ILE A 53 -2.74 -1.95 0.70
N ARG A 54 -2.44 -3.11 0.11
CA ARG A 54 -2.30 -4.37 0.82
C ARG A 54 -0.90 -4.90 0.59
N GLU A 55 -0.10 -5.00 1.65
CA GLU A 55 1.25 -5.54 1.57
C GLU A 55 1.22 -7.00 1.13
N ALA A 56 2.32 -7.48 0.55
CA ALA A 56 2.47 -8.90 0.28
C ALA A 56 2.50 -9.66 1.62
N SER A 57 1.69 -10.73 1.73
CA SER A 57 1.72 -11.58 2.93
C SER A 57 3.13 -12.16 3.12
N ARG A 58 3.78 -11.85 4.25
CA ARG A 58 4.92 -12.62 4.70
C ARG A 58 4.39 -13.97 5.19
N LEU A 59 4.67 -15.03 4.45
CA LEU A 59 4.54 -16.37 4.99
C LEU A 59 5.48 -16.46 6.21
N VAL A 60 4.91 -16.48 7.41
CA VAL A 60 5.66 -16.82 8.62
C VAL A 60 5.95 -18.32 8.52
N PRO A 61 7.21 -18.77 8.52
CA PRO A 61 7.51 -20.19 8.46
C PRO A 61 6.86 -20.93 9.65
N HIS A 62 6.24 -22.08 9.38
CA HIS A 62 5.54 -22.94 10.34
C HIS A 62 6.42 -23.58 11.45
N HIS A 63 7.63 -23.07 11.72
CA HIS A 63 8.56 -23.59 12.72
C HIS A 63 8.84 -22.61 13.87
N PHE A 64 7.91 -21.73 14.22
CA PHE A 64 7.95 -21.09 15.54
C PHE A 64 7.50 -22.10 16.61
N ARG A 65 8.45 -22.94 17.07
CA ARG A 65 8.33 -23.64 18.34
C ARG A 65 8.34 -22.58 19.43
N ASN A 66 7.21 -22.45 20.12
CA ASN A 66 7.10 -21.62 21.31
C ASN A 66 7.81 -22.33 22.46
N ASP A 67 9.00 -21.86 22.82
CA ASP A 67 9.51 -22.02 24.17
C ASP A 67 9.77 -20.63 24.76
N VAL A 68 9.28 -20.47 25.99
CA VAL A 68 9.42 -19.34 26.92
C VAL A 68 8.35 -18.24 26.81
N SER A 69 7.42 -18.38 27.76
CA SER A 69 6.67 -17.35 28.44
C SER A 69 7.42 -16.02 28.59
N ASP A 70 6.98 -14.97 27.89
CA ASP A 70 6.89 -13.64 28.49
C ASP A 70 5.89 -12.77 27.72
N LYS A 71 5.09 -12.05 28.50
CA LYS A 71 3.90 -11.30 28.08
C LYS A 71 4.24 -10.16 27.10
N ALA A 72 3.86 -10.26 25.83
CA ALA A 72 3.57 -9.07 25.01
C ALA A 72 2.77 -9.42 23.75
N VAL A 73 1.65 -8.69 23.59
CA VAL A 73 0.86 -8.50 22.37
C VAL A 73 -0.13 -9.60 22.02
N GLN A 74 -1.22 -9.52 22.78
CA GLN A 74 -2.56 -9.97 22.48
C GLN A 74 -3.04 -9.48 21.10
N THR A 75 -3.44 -10.44 20.27
CA THR A 75 -4.53 -10.39 19.28
C THR A 75 -4.76 -9.06 18.55
N THR A 76 -4.25 -8.95 17.32
CA THR A 76 -4.93 -8.18 16.26
C THR A 76 -4.64 -8.84 14.91
N ASP A 77 -5.71 -9.29 14.26
CA ASP A 77 -5.81 -9.63 12.84
C ASP A 77 -5.16 -10.93 12.33
N ILE A 78 -5.58 -12.07 12.89
CA ILE A 78 -5.75 -13.27 12.06
C ILE A 78 -7.04 -13.08 11.23
N LYS A 79 -6.98 -12.21 10.21
CA LYS A 79 -7.98 -12.16 9.14
C LYS A 79 -7.35 -12.72 7.87
N SER A 80 -7.67 -13.99 7.61
CA SER A 80 -7.80 -14.60 6.29
C SER A 80 -6.77 -14.19 5.22
N GLY A 81 -5.60 -14.84 5.18
CA GLY A 81 -4.80 -15.06 3.96
C GLY A 81 -4.35 -13.85 3.09
N GLY A 82 -4.67 -12.61 3.47
CA GLY A 82 -4.30 -11.38 2.78
C GLY A 82 -3.34 -10.57 3.65
N GLY A 83 -2.31 -9.98 3.06
CA GLY A 83 -1.33 -9.19 3.82
C GLY A 83 -1.92 -7.96 4.51
N LEU A 84 -1.11 -7.29 5.32
CA LEU A 84 -1.52 -6.13 6.12
C LEU A 84 -2.00 -4.98 5.22
N GLU A 85 -3.13 -4.36 5.58
CA GLU A 85 -3.61 -3.17 4.91
C GLU A 85 -3.00 -1.91 5.51
N ARG A 86 -2.54 -0.99 4.67
CA ARG A 86 -2.01 0.32 5.08
C ARG A 86 -2.66 1.43 4.29
N PHE A 87 -2.71 2.61 4.90
CA PHE A 87 -3.38 3.77 4.34
C PHE A 87 -2.46 4.99 4.36
N PHE A 88 -2.47 5.73 3.26
CA PHE A 88 -1.70 6.95 3.11
C PHE A 88 -2.63 8.09 2.70
N GLN A 89 -2.40 9.27 3.26
CA GLN A 89 -2.91 10.51 2.71
C GLN A 89 -1.83 11.08 1.80
N VAL A 90 -2.15 11.31 0.53
CA VAL A 90 -1.23 11.91 -0.46
C VAL A 90 -1.81 13.18 -1.06
N GLY A 91 -0.94 14.12 -1.42
CA GLY A 91 -1.33 15.30 -2.20
C GLY A 91 -1.57 14.98 -3.69
N PRO A 92 -2.00 15.98 -4.48
CA PRO A 92 -2.10 15.85 -5.94
C PRO A 92 -0.77 15.45 -6.56
N GLY A 93 -0.83 14.69 -7.64
CA GLY A 93 0.37 14.09 -8.22
C GLY A 93 0.14 13.30 -9.51
N VAL A 94 1.11 12.45 -9.83
CA VAL A 94 1.13 11.57 -10.99
C VAL A 94 1.40 10.14 -10.53
N VAL A 95 0.66 9.19 -11.08
CA VAL A 95 0.86 7.76 -10.89
C VAL A 95 1.34 7.16 -12.21
N GLU A 96 2.45 6.43 -12.15
CA GLU A 96 2.97 5.62 -13.24
C GLU A 96 2.84 4.14 -12.88
N VAL A 97 2.36 3.34 -13.81
CA VAL A 97 2.36 1.88 -13.75
C VAL A 97 3.19 1.40 -14.93
N PHE A 98 4.32 0.73 -14.66
CA PHE A 98 5.18 0.20 -15.71
C PHE A 98 6.01 -0.98 -15.20
N LYS A 99 6.17 -2.04 -16.01
CA LYS A 99 7.00 -3.21 -15.69
C LYS A 99 6.76 -3.80 -14.28
N ASN A 100 5.50 -4.01 -13.89
CA ASN A 100 5.10 -4.53 -12.58
C ASN A 100 5.62 -3.70 -11.38
N ARG A 101 5.75 -2.39 -11.61
CA ARG A 101 6.09 -1.37 -10.61
C ARG A 101 5.09 -0.23 -10.73
N VAL A 102 4.72 0.33 -9.58
CA VAL A 102 3.87 1.51 -9.49
C VAL A 102 4.62 2.59 -8.73
N VAL A 103 4.71 3.77 -9.31
CA VAL A 103 5.35 4.93 -8.69
C VAL A 103 4.32 6.05 -8.57
N PHE A 104 4.13 6.57 -7.35
CA PHE A 104 3.28 7.72 -7.08
C PHE A 104 4.19 8.92 -6.76
N LEU A 105 4.29 9.84 -7.69
CA LEU A 105 4.94 11.14 -7.51
C LEU A 105 3.92 12.13 -6.93
N THR A 106 4.15 12.62 -5.71
CA THR A 106 3.21 13.54 -5.03
C THR A 106 3.94 14.64 -4.28
N LYS A 107 3.28 15.79 -4.06
CA LYS A 107 3.87 16.91 -3.30
C LYS A 107 4.11 16.56 -1.83
N ASN A 108 3.22 15.77 -1.22
CA ASN A 108 3.30 15.39 0.18
C ASN A 108 2.65 14.03 0.40
N ALA A 109 3.07 13.35 1.47
CA ALA A 109 2.53 12.08 1.87
C ALA A 109 2.61 11.93 3.40
N ALA A 110 1.60 11.29 3.98
CA ALA A 110 1.54 10.91 5.38
C ALA A 110 0.88 9.54 5.51
N GLU A 111 1.32 8.72 6.46
CA GLU A 111 0.62 7.49 6.83
C GLU A 111 -0.53 7.82 7.79
N ILE A 112 -1.68 7.18 7.60
CA ILE A 112 -2.87 7.40 8.42
C ILE A 112 -3.42 6.07 8.93
N GLU A 113 -4.02 6.10 10.13
CA GLU A 113 -4.79 4.96 10.64
C GLU A 113 -6.05 4.75 9.80
N GLY A 114 -6.38 3.48 9.51
CA GLY A 114 -7.42 3.11 8.55
C GLY A 114 -8.82 3.68 8.80
N ASN A 115 -9.09 4.16 10.03
CA ASN A 115 -10.40 4.63 10.48
C ASN A 115 -10.62 6.16 10.41
N LYS A 116 -9.69 6.97 9.91
CA LYS A 116 -10.01 8.37 9.60
C LYS A 116 -10.73 8.44 8.25
N ALA A 117 -12.04 8.69 8.30
CA ALA A 117 -12.82 9.17 7.16
C ALA A 117 -12.24 10.51 6.70
N GLN A 118 -12.19 10.75 5.39
CA GLN A 118 -11.84 12.06 4.86
C GLN A 118 -12.83 13.10 5.40
N PRO A 119 -12.38 14.27 5.90
CA PRO A 119 -13.29 15.39 6.06
C PRO A 119 -13.82 15.78 4.68
N GLU A 120 -15.14 15.86 4.62
CA GLU A 120 -15.97 16.34 3.51
C GLU A 120 -15.64 17.78 3.08
#